data_AF-A0A1I7G0L7-F1
#
_entry.id   AF-A0A1I7G0L7-F1
#
_cell.length_a   1.000
_cell.length_b   1.000
_cell.length_c   1.000
_cell.angle_alpha   90.00
_cell.angle_beta   90.00
_cell.angle_gamma   90.00
#
_symmetry.space_group_name_H-M   'P 1'
#
loop_
_entity.id
_entity.type
_entity.pdbx_description
1 polymer ?
#
loop_
_entity_poly.entity_id
_entity_poly.type
_entity_poly.pdbx_seq_one_letter_code
_entity_poly.pdbx_strand_id
1 'polypeptide(L)'
;MKRKVRVVISFLATAVMLITQSMTIKAVEPDDEKTLLNPYELVQTEIMENGGGFYEGDTSYSPIAGSKILKAENVDFSKGLTGIEVTARTRWGGSEIYVYIDDPKSNPIARILIRAYSFSTCIGIPMANVSGVHDIYFEANNPIDITTWKALPGKMYEGGDVPQIDPYKDNEAEVNFGTSGVGVVTDKRRTVLAGFSENDFFLMKDVNFEKGLKSITIEARAEDDGIIEVRKDSLSGELIGTIEFRDTDDSYKPFEGEMANIEGMQKIYFVGKKGKCNIDNWCAAPRNTDGPLPVPGEKISPYGYIEAELDFSRENAEIIEDTWNKVVSIKENGYISVQKVNFKYGLSSIVIFAKADEPAAVEIREGSADGELLGVIKLDKSEGEYEYYSTKAPNTEGIHNLFFVCKVGSCRIDKWMAMSKMMPVPGNEPISHGEEGDDPEKEHPELPEEPEKPDLPEMPEKPEEPEQPDIQGDCKLELTYSRDIWGSGYQINFKITNKSEEQTSGWLLKIKKKFINVAQSWCVNVDEDDEYYVFTPLSWNSSLNPGQSTEFGIIGNGDASGGLDYFFSDKNN
;
A
#
# COMPACT_ATOMS: atom_id res chain seq x y z
N MET A 1 91.00 6.40 -6.52
CA MET A 1 90.50 7.79 -6.32
C MET A 1 89.19 7.68 -5.54
N LYS A 2 89.10 8.09 -4.27
CA LYS A 2 88.93 9.48 -3.76
C LYS A 2 87.70 10.23 -4.30
N ARG A 3 86.57 10.12 -3.59
CA ARG A 3 85.92 11.27 -2.92
C ARG A 3 85.00 10.80 -1.77
N LYS A 4 85.34 11.21 -0.54
CA LYS A 4 84.47 11.25 0.66
C LYS A 4 84.38 12.71 1.09
N VAL A 5 83.19 13.20 1.42
CA VAL A 5 82.91 14.36 2.30
C VAL A 5 81.52 14.03 2.90
N ARG A 6 81.34 13.54 4.15
CA ARG A 6 81.52 14.14 5.51
C ARG A 6 80.63 15.38 5.72
N VAL A 7 79.92 15.65 6.82
CA VAL A 7 79.58 15.11 8.17
C VAL A 7 78.61 16.18 8.78
N VAL A 8 78.24 16.12 10.08
CA VAL A 8 77.55 17.13 10.95
C VAL A 8 76.02 16.87 11.08
N ILE A 9 75.41 16.66 12.28
CA ILE A 9 75.92 16.33 13.63
C ILE A 9 74.80 15.78 14.57
N SER A 10 75.20 15.05 15.64
CA SER A 10 74.70 14.99 17.06
C SER A 10 73.23 15.31 17.43
N PHE A 11 72.58 14.64 18.41
CA PHE A 11 73.10 14.34 19.76
C PHE A 11 72.66 13.00 20.41
N LEU A 12 73.57 12.40 21.18
CA LEU A 12 73.28 11.49 22.30
C LEU A 12 73.21 12.28 23.62
N ALA A 13 72.34 11.85 24.55
CA ALA A 13 72.61 11.62 25.99
C ALA A 13 71.26 11.42 26.73
N THR A 14 70.84 10.20 27.07
CA THR A 14 71.20 9.43 28.28
C THR A 14 70.73 10.07 29.60
N ALA A 15 69.65 9.54 30.18
CA ALA A 15 69.38 9.57 31.61
C ALA A 15 68.72 8.25 32.03
N VAL A 16 69.27 7.59 33.05
CA VAL A 16 68.81 6.31 33.59
C VAL A 16 68.20 6.55 34.97
N MET A 17 66.99 6.05 35.23
CA MET A 17 66.64 5.57 36.57
C MET A 17 65.53 4.52 36.55
N LEU A 18 65.74 3.44 37.31
CA LEU A 18 64.80 2.34 37.50
C LEU A 18 63.60 2.77 38.35
N ILE A 19 62.41 2.32 37.98
CA ILE A 19 61.54 1.60 38.93
C ILE A 19 61.07 0.32 38.24
N THR A 20 61.29 -0.82 38.89
CA THR A 20 60.85 -2.14 38.45
C THR A 20 59.42 -2.41 38.90
N GLN A 21 58.53 -2.79 37.99
CA GLN A 21 57.43 -3.70 38.29
C GLN A 21 57.22 -4.65 37.11
N SER A 22 57.14 -5.94 37.44
CA SER A 22 56.95 -7.01 36.47
C SER A 22 55.47 -7.09 36.08
N MET A 23 55.15 -6.83 34.81
CA MET A 23 53.87 -7.24 34.23
C MET A 23 54.12 -8.11 33.00
N THR A 24 53.38 -9.22 32.97
CA THR A 24 53.39 -10.22 31.91
C THR A 24 53.05 -9.56 30.57
N ILE A 25 54.00 -9.55 29.63
CA ILE A 25 53.70 -9.23 28.23
C ILE A 25 52.89 -10.41 27.69
N LYS A 26 51.56 -10.26 27.66
CA LYS A 26 50.74 -11.05 26.75
C LYS A 26 51.21 -10.76 25.33
N ALA A 27 51.28 -11.81 24.50
CA ALA A 27 51.41 -11.60 23.07
C ALA A 27 50.22 -10.74 22.60
N VAL A 28 50.52 -9.64 21.92
CA VAL A 28 49.55 -8.91 21.12
C VAL A 28 49.48 -9.67 19.80
N GLU A 29 48.36 -10.34 19.55
CA GLU A 29 48.03 -10.87 18.22
C GLU A 29 47.90 -9.69 17.24
N PRO A 30 48.21 -9.88 15.95
CA PRO A 30 48.00 -8.82 14.98
C PRO A 30 46.50 -8.52 14.89
N ASP A 31 46.12 -7.31 15.28
CA ASP A 31 44.77 -6.79 15.06
C ASP A 31 44.63 -6.52 13.55
N ASP A 32 44.09 -7.50 12.81
CA ASP A 32 43.69 -7.33 11.42
C ASP A 32 42.44 -6.42 11.39
N GLU A 33 42.68 -5.12 11.54
CA GLU A 33 41.66 -4.06 11.48
C GLU A 33 41.07 -4.03 10.06
N LYS A 34 40.02 -4.83 9.82
CA LYS A 34 39.38 -4.98 8.51
C LYS A 34 38.97 -3.61 7.98
N THR A 35 39.55 -3.22 6.84
CA THR A 35 39.29 -1.92 6.22
C THR A 35 37.83 -1.81 5.78
N LEU A 36 37.17 -0.78 6.29
CA LEU A 36 35.79 -0.42 5.97
C LEU A 36 35.65 -0.07 4.47
N LEU A 37 34.73 -0.73 3.77
CA LEU A 37 34.47 -0.49 2.35
C LEU A 37 33.45 0.65 2.17
N ASN A 38 33.81 1.69 1.43
CA ASN A 38 32.89 2.77 1.04
C ASN A 38 32.06 2.35 -0.20
N PRO A 39 30.75 2.08 -0.07
CA PRO A 39 29.93 1.64 -1.20
C PRO A 39 29.48 2.79 -2.10
N TYR A 40 29.67 4.06 -1.70
CA TYR A 40 29.19 5.23 -2.43
C TYR A 40 30.14 5.68 -3.55
N GLU A 41 31.28 5.02 -3.66
CA GLU A 41 32.18 5.06 -4.82
C GLU A 41 31.98 3.82 -5.70
N LEU A 42 32.61 3.77 -6.87
CA LEU A 42 32.44 2.67 -7.80
C LEU A 42 33.23 1.44 -7.33
N VAL A 43 32.55 0.44 -6.78
CA VAL A 43 33.16 -0.80 -6.29
C VAL A 43 33.31 -1.78 -7.46
N GLN A 44 34.54 -2.21 -7.75
CA GLN A 44 34.80 -3.30 -8.68
C GLN A 44 34.42 -4.64 -8.04
N THR A 45 33.67 -5.48 -8.75
CA THR A 45 33.30 -6.81 -8.21
C THR A 45 34.50 -7.75 -8.04
N GLU A 46 35.63 -7.48 -8.70
CA GLU A 46 36.85 -8.29 -8.55
C GLU A 46 37.51 -8.21 -7.17
N ILE A 47 37.19 -7.19 -6.36
CA ILE A 47 37.65 -7.07 -4.97
C ILE A 47 36.71 -7.75 -3.96
N MET A 48 35.60 -8.32 -4.43
CA MET A 48 34.63 -9.05 -3.60
C MET A 48 35.05 -10.51 -3.42
N GLU A 49 34.61 -11.13 -2.34
CA GLU A 49 34.73 -12.58 -2.18
C GLU A 49 33.94 -13.27 -3.31
N ASN A 50 34.55 -14.32 -3.89
CA ASN A 50 34.11 -15.00 -5.12
C ASN A 50 34.10 -14.10 -6.39
N GLY A 51 34.61 -12.88 -6.31
CA GLY A 51 34.72 -11.93 -7.41
C GLY A 51 35.83 -12.24 -8.43
N GLY A 52 35.73 -11.58 -9.58
CA GLY A 52 36.77 -11.48 -10.60
C GLY A 52 37.09 -12.78 -11.35
N GLY A 53 38.27 -12.78 -11.98
CA GLY A 53 38.83 -13.91 -12.72
C GLY A 53 38.46 -13.97 -14.21
N PHE A 54 37.65 -13.03 -14.71
CA PHE A 54 37.22 -12.98 -16.11
C PHE A 54 37.40 -11.57 -16.69
N TYR A 55 37.77 -11.50 -17.97
CA TYR A 55 38.11 -10.25 -18.66
C TYR A 55 37.52 -10.21 -20.07
N GLU A 56 37.08 -9.04 -20.50
CA GLU A 56 36.68 -8.75 -21.88
C GLU A 56 37.26 -7.39 -22.31
N GLY A 57 38.35 -7.44 -23.09
CA GLY A 57 39.22 -6.28 -23.26
C GLY A 57 39.84 -5.91 -21.91
N ASP A 58 39.77 -4.62 -21.56
CA ASP A 58 40.24 -4.09 -20.27
C ASP A 58 39.18 -4.20 -19.15
N THR A 59 37.98 -4.73 -19.44
CA THR A 59 36.88 -4.85 -18.48
C THR A 59 37.00 -6.15 -17.68
N SER A 60 37.29 -6.04 -16.38
CA SER A 60 37.17 -7.14 -15.41
C SER A 60 35.69 -7.39 -15.05
N TYR A 61 35.29 -8.65 -14.92
CA TYR A 61 33.93 -9.01 -14.50
C TYR A 61 33.87 -10.29 -13.65
N SER A 62 32.79 -10.38 -12.89
CA SER A 62 32.43 -11.49 -12.02
C SER A 62 31.16 -12.17 -12.54
N PRO A 63 31.24 -13.38 -13.11
CA PRO A 63 30.04 -14.16 -13.41
C PRO A 63 29.42 -14.68 -12.10
N ILE A 64 28.13 -14.46 -11.92
CA ILE A 64 27.28 -15.12 -10.93
C ILE A 64 26.48 -16.19 -11.67
N ALA A 65 26.64 -17.47 -11.29
CA ALA A 65 25.92 -18.58 -11.92
C ALA A 65 25.83 -19.78 -10.95
N GLY A 66 24.71 -20.50 -10.96
CA GLY A 66 24.44 -21.56 -10.00
C GLY A 66 24.40 -21.01 -8.57
N SER A 67 24.89 -21.76 -7.59
CA SER A 67 24.92 -21.35 -6.17
C SER A 67 26.09 -20.41 -5.82
N LYS A 68 26.58 -19.62 -6.76
CA LYS A 68 27.68 -18.67 -6.52
C LYS A 68 27.10 -17.36 -6.00
N ILE A 69 27.65 -16.86 -4.89
CA ILE A 69 27.28 -15.57 -4.29
C ILE A 69 28.53 -14.70 -4.21
N LEU A 70 28.45 -13.44 -4.62
CA LEU A 70 29.50 -12.44 -4.37
C LEU A 70 29.25 -11.78 -3.02
N LYS A 71 30.29 -11.62 -2.19
CA LYS A 71 30.20 -10.95 -0.89
C LYS A 71 31.19 -9.78 -0.78
N ALA A 72 30.75 -8.65 -0.26
CA ALA A 72 31.65 -7.63 0.30
C ALA A 72 31.40 -7.51 1.81
N GLU A 73 32.48 -7.46 2.58
CA GLU A 73 32.43 -7.36 4.05
C GLU A 73 32.65 -5.93 4.53
N ASN A 74 32.12 -5.59 5.72
CA ASN A 74 32.34 -4.31 6.41
C ASN A 74 32.04 -3.09 5.52
N VAL A 75 30.87 -3.08 4.89
CA VAL A 75 30.42 -2.05 3.98
C VAL A 75 29.73 -0.93 4.74
N ASP A 76 30.20 0.30 4.57
CA ASP A 76 29.66 1.47 5.27
C ASP A 76 28.46 2.08 4.56
N PHE A 77 27.25 1.70 4.99
CA PHE A 77 26.01 2.37 4.61
C PHE A 77 25.67 3.55 5.53
N SER A 78 26.63 4.20 6.20
CA SER A 78 26.39 5.35 7.09
C SER A 78 25.53 6.46 6.47
N LYS A 79 25.62 6.68 5.15
CA LYS A 79 24.84 7.69 4.41
C LYS A 79 23.43 7.22 4.03
N GLY A 80 23.01 6.05 4.48
CA GLY A 80 21.78 5.38 4.09
C GLY A 80 21.82 4.82 2.67
N LEU A 81 20.91 3.90 2.36
CA LEU A 81 20.83 3.26 1.04
C LEU A 81 19.48 3.59 0.37
N THR A 82 19.52 4.31 -0.76
CA THR A 82 18.32 4.66 -1.55
C THR A 82 18.19 3.87 -2.85
N GLY A 83 19.31 3.30 -3.31
CA GLY A 83 19.40 2.50 -4.52
C GLY A 83 20.72 1.73 -4.55
N ILE A 84 20.76 0.65 -5.32
CA ILE A 84 21.96 -0.12 -5.60
C ILE A 84 22.13 -0.13 -7.11
N GLU A 85 23.13 0.62 -7.57
CA GLU A 85 23.55 0.64 -8.96
C GLU A 85 24.47 -0.55 -9.23
N VAL A 86 24.23 -1.30 -10.30
CA VAL A 86 25.09 -2.39 -10.78
C VAL A 86 25.31 -2.25 -12.27
N THR A 87 26.54 -2.44 -12.73
CA THR A 87 26.84 -2.57 -14.16
C THR A 87 26.97 -4.05 -14.49
N ALA A 88 26.00 -4.56 -15.24
CA ALA A 88 25.84 -6.00 -15.48
C ALA A 88 25.31 -6.30 -16.89
N ARG A 89 25.36 -7.58 -17.28
CA ARG A 89 24.74 -8.10 -18.51
C ARG A 89 24.25 -9.53 -18.31
N THR A 90 23.34 -9.94 -19.18
CA THR A 90 22.81 -11.31 -19.26
C THR A 90 22.59 -11.75 -20.70
N ARG A 91 22.43 -13.05 -20.92
CA ARG A 91 21.90 -13.61 -22.18
C ARG A 91 20.52 -14.27 -22.00
N TRP A 92 19.93 -14.17 -20.82
CA TRP A 92 18.69 -14.83 -20.42
C TRP A 92 17.62 -13.81 -20.02
N GLY A 93 16.41 -13.94 -20.59
CA GLY A 93 15.28 -13.10 -20.20
C GLY A 93 14.83 -13.39 -18.76
N GLY A 94 14.38 -12.36 -18.03
CA GLY A 94 13.99 -12.50 -16.62
C GLY A 94 15.15 -12.67 -15.64
N SER A 95 16.38 -12.32 -16.04
CA SER A 95 17.55 -12.36 -15.17
C SER A 95 17.48 -11.31 -14.08
N GLU A 96 17.48 -11.73 -12.82
CA GLU A 96 17.48 -10.85 -11.65
C GLU A 96 18.73 -11.09 -10.81
N ILE A 97 19.29 -10.01 -10.27
CA ILE A 97 20.24 -10.05 -9.16
C ILE A 97 19.46 -9.82 -7.87
N TYR A 98 19.62 -10.72 -6.90
CA TYR A 98 19.10 -10.59 -5.54
C TYR A 98 20.20 -10.02 -4.65
N VAL A 99 19.87 -8.97 -3.90
CA VAL A 99 20.81 -8.32 -2.98
C VAL A 99 20.35 -8.52 -1.54
N TYR A 100 21.26 -8.98 -0.69
CA TYR A 100 21.00 -9.26 0.73
C TYR A 100 21.95 -8.46 1.61
N ILE A 101 21.53 -8.24 2.86
CA ILE A 101 22.32 -7.58 3.90
C ILE A 101 22.48 -8.56 5.07
N ASP A 102 23.71 -8.69 5.55
CA ASP A 102 24.22 -9.53 6.66
C ASP A 102 24.02 -11.05 6.51
N ASP A 103 22.85 -11.53 6.10
CA ASP A 103 22.54 -12.94 5.86
C ASP A 103 22.02 -13.18 4.42
N PRO A 104 22.74 -13.93 3.56
CA PRO A 104 22.29 -14.27 2.20
C PRO A 104 21.12 -15.26 2.17
N LYS A 105 20.66 -15.78 3.32
CA LYS A 105 19.46 -16.62 3.44
C LYS A 105 18.22 -15.84 3.87
N SER A 106 18.38 -14.55 4.18
CA SER A 106 17.26 -13.64 4.50
C SER A 106 16.41 -13.34 3.25
N ASN A 107 15.36 -12.54 3.40
CA ASN A 107 14.68 -11.99 2.23
C ASN A 107 15.60 -10.93 1.57
N PRO A 108 15.76 -10.93 0.23
CA PRO A 108 16.60 -9.95 -0.42
C PRO A 108 16.05 -8.54 -0.22
N ILE A 109 16.91 -7.59 0.15
CA ILE A 109 16.55 -6.19 0.28
C ILE A 109 16.24 -5.54 -1.08
N ALA A 110 16.81 -6.04 -2.18
CA ALA A 110 16.55 -5.51 -3.51
C ALA A 110 16.58 -6.62 -4.57
N ARG A 111 15.81 -6.42 -5.65
CA ARG A 111 15.84 -7.25 -6.86
C ARG A 111 16.20 -6.34 -8.04
N ILE A 112 17.23 -6.70 -8.81
CA ILE A 112 17.73 -5.89 -9.92
C ILE A 112 17.56 -6.64 -11.23
N LEU A 113 16.60 -6.20 -12.04
CA LEU A 113 16.27 -6.84 -13.31
C LEU A 113 17.25 -6.42 -14.41
N ILE A 114 18.00 -7.38 -14.94
CA ILE A 114 19.01 -7.17 -15.99
C ILE A 114 18.42 -7.55 -17.35
N ARG A 115 18.36 -6.57 -18.27
CA ARG A 115 17.75 -6.74 -19.61
C ARG A 115 18.73 -6.58 -20.78
N ALA A 116 20.02 -6.38 -20.53
CA ALA A 116 21.00 -6.05 -21.56
C ALA A 116 21.97 -7.20 -21.87
N TYR A 117 22.23 -7.41 -23.17
CA TYR A 117 23.24 -8.34 -23.68
C TYR A 117 24.68 -7.78 -23.60
N SER A 118 24.81 -6.46 -23.48
CA SER A 118 26.05 -5.72 -23.24
C SER A 118 26.05 -5.20 -21.82
N PHE A 119 27.23 -4.91 -21.25
CA PHE A 119 27.30 -4.29 -19.93
C PHE A 119 26.56 -2.95 -19.90
N SER A 120 25.57 -2.85 -19.00
CA SER A 120 24.77 -1.65 -18.80
C SER A 120 24.52 -1.44 -17.31
N THR A 121 24.41 -0.18 -16.91
CA THR A 121 23.95 0.19 -15.57
C THR A 121 22.47 -0.16 -15.38
N CYS A 122 22.16 -0.83 -14.28
CA CYS A 122 20.81 -1.15 -13.79
C CYS A 122 20.74 -0.75 -12.31
N ILE A 123 19.55 -0.41 -11.81
CA ILE A 123 19.36 0.06 -10.42
C ILE A 123 18.31 -0.80 -9.73
N GLY A 124 18.65 -1.31 -8.54
CA GLY A 124 17.71 -1.90 -7.60
C GLY A 124 17.31 -0.91 -6.51
N ILE A 125 16.04 -0.91 -6.11
CA ILE A 125 15.56 -0.09 -4.99
C ILE A 125 15.46 -0.98 -3.74
N PRO A 126 16.08 -0.60 -2.60
CA PRO A 126 15.91 -1.30 -1.34
C PRO A 126 14.46 -1.25 -0.84
N MET A 127 13.94 -2.41 -0.45
CA MET A 127 12.66 -2.62 0.22
C MET A 127 12.78 -2.46 1.75
N ALA A 128 14.01 -2.30 2.27
CA ALA A 128 14.32 -2.05 3.67
C ALA A 128 15.24 -0.82 3.82
N ASN A 129 15.12 -0.10 4.93
CA ASN A 129 16.08 0.93 5.29
C ASN A 129 17.37 0.26 5.78
N VAL A 130 18.52 0.62 5.19
CA VAL A 130 19.84 0.12 5.56
C VAL A 130 20.74 1.29 5.90
N SER A 131 21.37 1.26 7.08
CA SER A 131 22.35 2.27 7.50
C SER A 131 23.31 1.72 8.56
N GLY A 132 24.54 2.24 8.56
CA GLY A 132 25.63 1.69 9.38
C GLY A 132 26.45 0.64 8.62
N VAL A 133 27.23 -0.17 9.35
CA VAL A 133 28.18 -1.11 8.75
C VAL A 133 27.56 -2.50 8.63
N HIS A 134 27.58 -3.06 7.42
CA HIS A 134 26.93 -4.33 7.08
C HIS A 134 27.78 -5.17 6.10
N ASP A 135 27.49 -6.46 6.00
CA ASP A 135 27.95 -7.29 4.88
C ASP A 135 26.89 -7.28 3.75
N ILE A 136 27.30 -7.21 2.49
CA ILE A 136 26.40 -7.22 1.32
C ILE A 136 26.68 -8.43 0.41
N TYR A 137 25.61 -9.06 -0.07
CA TYR A 137 25.66 -10.26 -0.89
C TYR A 137 24.88 -10.07 -2.19
N PHE A 138 25.39 -10.61 -3.28
CA PHE A 138 24.73 -10.64 -4.59
C PHE A 138 24.61 -12.09 -5.08
N GLU A 139 23.38 -12.54 -5.34
CA GLU A 139 23.04 -13.81 -5.98
C GLU A 139 22.25 -13.53 -7.28
N ALA A 140 22.14 -14.50 -8.20
CA ALA A 140 21.38 -14.33 -9.43
C ALA A 140 20.57 -15.58 -9.80
N ASN A 141 19.34 -15.37 -10.29
CA ASN A 141 18.45 -16.47 -10.72
C ASN A 141 18.88 -17.15 -12.03
N ASN A 142 19.70 -16.47 -12.82
CA ASN A 142 20.25 -16.89 -14.10
C ASN A 142 21.72 -16.45 -14.17
N PRO A 143 22.54 -16.94 -15.11
CA PRO A 143 23.92 -16.51 -15.22
C PRO A 143 24.01 -15.02 -15.62
N ILE A 144 24.62 -14.20 -14.77
CA ILE A 144 24.79 -12.75 -14.95
C ILE A 144 26.27 -12.40 -14.78
N ASP A 145 26.83 -11.65 -15.72
CA ASP A 145 28.16 -11.05 -15.55
C ASP A 145 27.99 -9.65 -14.93
N ILE A 146 28.67 -9.36 -13.82
CA ILE A 146 28.69 -8.04 -13.17
C ILE A 146 30.12 -7.48 -13.20
N THR A 147 30.31 -6.21 -13.56
CA THR A 147 31.62 -5.54 -13.48
C THR A 147 31.77 -4.82 -12.15
N THR A 148 30.79 -3.96 -11.84
CA THR A 148 30.85 -2.95 -10.78
C THR A 148 29.50 -2.80 -10.10
N TRP A 149 29.52 -2.32 -8.87
CA TRP A 149 28.34 -1.84 -8.17
C TRP A 149 28.64 -0.58 -7.36
N LYS A 150 27.58 0.12 -6.96
CA LYS A 150 27.66 1.33 -6.13
C LYS A 150 26.34 1.53 -5.38
N ALA A 151 26.42 1.84 -4.09
CA ALA A 151 25.29 2.37 -3.35
C ALA A 151 24.98 3.80 -3.80
N LEU A 152 23.69 4.08 -3.98
CA LEU A 152 23.18 5.44 -4.05
C LEU A 152 22.91 5.89 -2.60
N PRO A 153 23.54 6.99 -2.15
CA PRO A 153 23.38 7.46 -0.78
C PRO A 153 21.96 7.99 -0.54
N GLY A 154 21.49 7.88 0.69
CA GLY A 154 20.54 8.86 1.22
C GLY A 154 21.18 10.24 1.22
N LYS A 155 20.38 11.31 1.13
CA LYS A 155 20.94 12.67 1.22
C LYS A 155 21.47 12.91 2.63
N MET A 156 22.78 12.81 2.83
CA MET A 156 23.44 13.36 4.00
C MET A 156 23.71 14.86 3.79
N TYR A 157 23.15 15.65 4.69
CA TYR A 157 23.45 17.07 4.82
C TYR A 157 24.46 17.24 5.97
N GLU A 158 25.71 17.56 5.64
CA GLU A 158 26.73 17.88 6.64
C GLU A 158 26.46 19.26 7.24
N GLY A 159 25.90 19.29 8.45
CA GLY A 159 25.83 20.48 9.30
C GLY A 159 24.68 21.44 8.98
N GLY A 160 23.63 21.41 9.81
CA GLY A 160 22.45 22.27 9.68
C GLY A 160 21.22 21.46 9.29
N ASP A 161 20.05 21.96 9.68
CA ASP A 161 18.76 21.26 9.64
C ASP A 161 18.48 20.55 8.30
N VAL A 162 17.91 19.35 8.40
CA VAL A 162 17.41 18.58 7.26
C VAL A 162 16.50 19.50 6.44
N PRO A 163 16.71 19.69 5.13
CA PRO A 163 15.79 20.45 4.30
C PRO A 163 14.53 19.61 4.10
N GLN A 164 13.60 19.83 5.02
CA GLN A 164 12.22 19.39 4.95
C GLN A 164 11.64 19.85 3.61
N ILE A 165 10.84 18.99 2.97
CA ILE A 165 9.94 19.48 1.93
C ILE A 165 8.88 20.33 2.61
N ASP A 166 8.82 21.61 2.23
CA ASP A 166 7.71 22.49 2.54
C ASP A 166 6.59 22.19 1.53
N PRO A 167 5.52 21.46 1.93
CA PRO A 167 4.46 21.09 1.02
C PRO A 167 3.64 22.31 0.57
N TYR A 168 3.72 23.44 1.27
CA TYR A 168 2.96 24.66 1.00
C TYR A 168 3.63 25.56 -0.07
N LYS A 169 4.51 24.98 -0.88
CA LYS A 169 5.15 25.55 -2.07
C LYS A 169 5.00 24.59 -3.25
N ASP A 170 5.26 25.06 -4.46
CA ASP A 170 5.31 24.21 -5.65
C ASP A 170 6.54 23.29 -5.57
N ASN A 171 6.30 21.97 -5.59
CA ASN A 171 7.31 20.93 -5.52
C ASN A 171 7.31 20.11 -6.82
N GLU A 172 8.45 20.04 -7.51
CA GLU A 172 8.64 19.28 -8.76
C GLU A 172 8.38 17.77 -8.53
N ALA A 173 7.51 17.16 -9.34
CA ALA A 173 7.06 15.77 -9.18
C ALA A 173 8.14 14.74 -9.58
N GLU A 174 9.05 15.11 -10.48
CA GLU A 174 10.26 14.35 -10.80
C GLU A 174 11.30 14.36 -9.67
N VAL A 175 11.26 15.34 -8.75
CA VAL A 175 12.17 15.45 -7.60
C VAL A 175 11.61 14.66 -6.41
N ASN A 176 11.40 13.37 -6.64
CA ASN A 176 10.85 12.43 -5.67
C ASN A 176 11.91 11.45 -5.13
N PHE A 177 11.48 10.56 -4.23
CA PHE A 177 12.32 9.60 -3.49
C PHE A 177 12.04 8.14 -3.90
N GLY A 178 11.44 7.92 -5.07
CA GLY A 178 11.16 6.60 -5.62
C GLY A 178 9.90 6.60 -6.50
N THR A 179 9.94 5.87 -7.61
CA THR A 179 8.82 5.74 -8.55
C THR A 179 8.66 4.31 -9.07
N SER A 180 7.53 4.05 -9.72
CA SER A 180 7.32 2.88 -10.60
C SER A 180 6.61 3.29 -11.89
N GLY A 181 6.95 2.62 -13.00
CA GLY A 181 6.34 2.72 -14.34
C GLY A 181 6.52 4.05 -15.09
N VAL A 182 6.83 5.15 -14.40
CA VAL A 182 7.03 6.48 -14.97
C VAL A 182 8.47 6.80 -15.38
N GLY A 183 8.60 7.69 -16.37
CA GLY A 183 9.88 8.29 -16.76
C GLY A 183 9.94 9.79 -16.41
N VAL A 184 11.13 10.37 -16.46
CA VAL A 184 11.31 11.83 -16.40
C VAL A 184 11.55 12.35 -17.82
N VAL A 185 10.78 13.36 -18.23
CA VAL A 185 10.87 13.99 -19.56
C VAL A 185 11.11 15.48 -19.42
N THR A 186 12.21 15.97 -20.00
CA THR A 186 12.54 17.39 -20.09
C THR A 186 12.32 17.90 -21.51
N ASP A 187 11.57 19.00 -21.65
CA ASP A 187 11.48 19.78 -22.88
C ASP A 187 12.19 21.15 -22.74
N LYS A 188 11.93 22.09 -23.66
CA LYS A 188 12.58 23.42 -23.64
C LYS A 188 11.97 24.40 -22.63
N ARG A 189 10.93 24.01 -21.89
CA ARG A 189 10.13 24.84 -20.99
C ARG A 189 9.96 24.23 -19.61
N ARG A 190 9.92 22.89 -19.49
CA ARG A 190 9.60 22.18 -18.26
C ARG A 190 10.18 20.77 -18.23
N THR A 191 10.40 20.25 -17.02
CA THR A 191 10.66 18.84 -16.75
C THR A 191 9.44 18.29 -16.03
N VAL A 192 9.07 17.04 -16.32
CA VAL A 192 7.87 16.41 -15.77
C VAL A 192 8.08 14.93 -15.49
N LEU A 193 7.31 14.41 -14.55
CA LEU A 193 7.06 12.99 -14.38
C LEU A 193 6.05 12.52 -15.44
N ALA A 194 6.50 11.76 -16.42
CA ALA A 194 5.73 11.41 -17.61
C ALA A 194 5.24 9.96 -17.61
N GLY A 195 4.03 9.77 -18.15
CA GLY A 195 3.42 8.46 -18.35
C GLY A 195 2.79 7.85 -17.09
N PHE A 196 2.48 8.67 -16.08
CA PHE A 196 1.87 8.23 -14.82
C PHE A 196 0.48 7.66 -15.07
N SER A 197 0.30 6.38 -14.73
CA SER A 197 -0.89 5.59 -15.06
C SER A 197 -1.28 4.63 -13.92
N GLU A 198 -2.19 3.69 -14.18
CA GLU A 198 -2.71 2.76 -13.17
C GLU A 198 -1.61 1.85 -12.58
N ASN A 199 -1.54 1.81 -11.24
CA ASN A 199 -0.51 1.15 -10.41
C ASN A 199 0.89 1.80 -10.43
N ASP A 200 1.08 2.89 -11.16
CA ASP A 200 2.29 3.71 -11.06
C ASP A 200 2.29 4.51 -9.76
N PHE A 201 3.47 4.93 -9.30
CA PHE A 201 3.58 5.79 -8.14
C PHE A 201 4.77 6.75 -8.19
N PHE A 202 4.70 7.81 -7.38
CA PHE A 202 5.86 8.55 -6.91
C PHE A 202 5.79 8.81 -5.39
N LEU A 203 6.96 8.83 -4.75
CA LEU A 203 7.13 8.87 -3.30
C LEU A 203 7.76 10.18 -2.84
N MET A 204 7.12 10.90 -1.93
CA MET A 204 7.71 12.04 -1.21
C MET A 204 8.03 11.62 0.23
N LYS A 205 9.28 11.83 0.65
CA LYS A 205 9.75 11.63 2.04
C LYS A 205 10.00 12.99 2.68
N ASP A 206 10.04 13.02 4.00
CA ASP A 206 10.44 14.18 4.80
C ASP A 206 9.61 15.45 4.50
N VAL A 207 8.30 15.27 4.28
CA VAL A 207 7.34 16.33 3.98
C VAL A 207 6.81 16.92 5.30
N ASN A 208 6.99 18.22 5.55
CA ASN A 208 6.61 18.84 6.81
C ASN A 208 5.23 19.54 6.73
N PHE A 209 4.18 18.86 7.16
CA PHE A 209 2.84 19.42 7.32
C PHE A 209 2.66 20.17 8.65
N GLU A 210 3.58 21.08 9.00
CA GLU A 210 3.55 21.84 10.26
C GLU A 210 2.29 22.71 10.46
N LYS A 211 1.53 22.96 9.38
CA LYS A 211 0.32 23.80 9.34
C LYS A 211 -0.95 22.96 9.10
N GLY A 212 -0.86 21.64 9.32
CA GLY A 212 -1.89 20.66 8.97
C GLY A 212 -2.10 20.50 7.46
N LEU A 213 -2.80 19.45 7.07
CA LEU A 213 -3.13 19.16 5.67
C LEU A 213 -4.63 19.35 5.42
N LYS A 214 -4.97 20.18 4.42
CA LYS A 214 -6.33 20.36 3.92
C LYS A 214 -6.56 19.68 2.57
N SER A 215 -5.66 19.92 1.62
CA SER A 215 -5.76 19.45 0.25
C SER A 215 -4.38 19.39 -0.41
N ILE A 216 -4.26 18.63 -1.50
CA ILE A 216 -3.09 18.64 -2.39
C ILE A 216 -3.58 18.95 -3.81
N THR A 217 -2.90 19.88 -4.46
CA THR A 217 -3.02 20.18 -5.89
C THR A 217 -1.84 19.57 -6.64
N ILE A 218 -2.09 18.97 -7.79
CA ILE A 218 -1.07 18.64 -8.81
C ILE A 218 -1.28 19.52 -10.04
N GLU A 219 -0.21 19.98 -10.70
CA GLU A 219 -0.29 20.46 -12.07
C GLU A 219 -0.01 19.30 -13.02
N ALA A 220 -1.03 18.88 -13.77
CA ALA A 220 -0.94 17.72 -14.65
C ALA A 220 -1.51 17.99 -16.04
N ARG A 221 -0.99 17.27 -17.03
CA ARG A 221 -1.54 17.14 -18.38
C ARG A 221 -2.00 15.70 -18.57
N ALA A 222 -3.31 15.50 -18.59
CA ALA A 222 -3.92 14.19 -18.73
C ALA A 222 -4.37 13.90 -20.17
N GLU A 223 -4.25 12.63 -20.57
CA GLU A 223 -4.73 12.09 -21.85
C GLU A 223 -6.19 11.58 -21.74
N ASP A 224 -6.65 11.29 -20.53
CA ASP A 224 -7.99 10.79 -20.19
C ASP A 224 -8.36 11.10 -18.72
N ASP A 225 -9.59 10.77 -18.32
CA ASP A 225 -10.09 11.00 -16.96
C ASP A 225 -9.55 9.93 -15.98
N GLY A 226 -9.04 10.36 -14.83
CA GLY A 226 -8.27 9.50 -13.94
C GLY A 226 -8.23 9.91 -12.47
N ILE A 227 -7.57 9.07 -11.68
CA ILE A 227 -7.60 9.08 -10.22
C ILE A 227 -6.20 8.79 -9.69
N ILE A 228 -5.71 9.64 -8.79
CA ILE A 228 -4.50 9.42 -7.98
C ILE A 228 -4.92 9.35 -6.52
N GLU A 229 -4.65 8.23 -5.85
CA GLU A 229 -4.72 8.15 -4.40
C GLU A 229 -3.45 8.75 -3.79
N VAL A 230 -3.59 9.50 -2.70
CA VAL A 230 -2.46 9.87 -1.86
C VAL A 230 -2.51 9.02 -0.59
N ARG A 231 -1.43 8.27 -0.34
CA ARG A 231 -1.32 7.31 0.78
C ARG A 231 -0.13 7.61 1.66
N LYS A 232 -0.26 7.34 2.94
CA LYS A 232 0.78 7.58 3.94
C LYS A 232 1.61 6.32 4.21
N ASP A 233 2.90 6.52 4.45
CA ASP A 233 3.93 5.53 4.82
C ASP A 233 4.25 4.39 3.84
N SER A 234 3.30 3.90 3.04
CA SER A 234 3.51 2.85 2.02
C SER A 234 2.48 2.92 0.87
N LEU A 235 2.71 2.14 -0.20
CA LEU A 235 1.81 2.01 -1.37
C LEU A 235 0.42 1.46 -1.03
N SER A 236 0.32 0.71 0.07
CA SER A 236 -0.93 0.13 0.60
C SER A 236 -1.32 0.73 1.96
N GLY A 237 -0.62 1.79 2.38
CA GLY A 237 -0.84 2.44 3.67
C GLY A 237 -2.12 3.28 3.69
N GLU A 238 -2.33 3.97 4.82
CA GLU A 238 -3.49 4.80 5.10
C GLU A 238 -3.79 5.74 3.92
N LEU A 239 -5.01 5.68 3.38
CA LEU A 239 -5.49 6.57 2.32
C LEU A 239 -5.80 7.93 2.95
N ILE A 240 -4.97 8.94 2.66
CA ILE A 240 -5.15 10.29 3.20
C ILE A 240 -6.02 11.15 2.29
N GLY A 241 -6.18 10.80 1.00
CA GLY A 241 -7.16 11.45 0.12
C GLY A 241 -6.94 11.09 -1.35
N THR A 242 -7.71 11.73 -2.23
CA THR A 242 -7.78 11.36 -3.65
C THR A 242 -7.80 12.61 -4.52
N ILE A 243 -7.02 12.60 -5.60
CA ILE A 243 -6.92 13.66 -6.60
C ILE A 243 -7.49 13.12 -7.91
N GLU A 244 -8.66 13.62 -8.31
CA GLU A 244 -9.30 13.27 -9.59
C GLU A 244 -8.89 14.25 -10.69
N PHE A 245 -8.36 13.74 -11.80
CA PHE A 245 -8.00 14.51 -12.99
C PHE A 245 -8.90 14.20 -14.19
N ARG A 246 -8.89 15.09 -15.18
CA ARG A 246 -9.69 14.98 -16.42
C ARG A 246 -8.84 15.28 -17.64
N ASP A 247 -9.23 14.77 -18.80
CA ASP A 247 -8.59 15.12 -20.08
C ASP A 247 -8.37 16.64 -20.18
N THR A 248 -7.14 16.98 -20.52
CA THR A 248 -6.67 18.36 -20.50
C THR A 248 -6.57 19.00 -21.89
N ASP A 249 -6.83 18.29 -22.98
CA ASP A 249 -6.60 18.77 -24.35
C ASP A 249 -5.15 19.27 -24.53
N ASP A 250 -4.19 18.38 -24.23
CA ASP A 250 -2.72 18.54 -24.30
C ASP A 250 -2.12 19.75 -23.53
N SER A 251 -2.87 20.34 -22.59
CA SER A 251 -2.44 21.47 -21.75
C SER A 251 -2.25 21.07 -20.29
N TYR A 252 -1.38 21.75 -19.54
CA TYR A 252 -1.26 21.49 -18.10
C TYR A 252 -2.31 22.29 -17.31
N LYS A 253 -2.95 21.64 -16.34
CA LYS A 253 -4.03 22.20 -15.51
C LYS A 253 -3.85 21.74 -14.05
N PRO A 254 -4.24 22.57 -13.06
CA PRO A 254 -4.27 22.17 -11.67
C PRO A 254 -5.46 21.24 -11.38
N PHE A 255 -5.21 20.18 -10.62
CA PHE A 255 -6.21 19.27 -10.08
C PHE A 255 -6.00 19.14 -8.57
N GLU A 256 -7.02 19.50 -7.79
CA GLU A 256 -6.99 19.52 -6.32
C GLU A 256 -7.84 18.38 -5.76
N GLY A 257 -7.28 17.66 -4.78
CA GLY A 257 -7.98 16.68 -3.96
C GLY A 257 -7.99 17.10 -2.48
N GLU A 258 -9.14 16.97 -1.82
CA GLU A 258 -9.24 17.15 -0.37
C GLU A 258 -8.59 15.97 0.37
N MET A 259 -8.04 16.24 1.56
CA MET A 259 -7.19 15.32 2.32
C MET A 259 -7.57 15.31 3.80
N ALA A 260 -7.47 14.14 4.42
CA ALA A 260 -7.47 13.99 5.88
C ALA A 260 -6.34 14.81 6.52
N ASN A 261 -6.56 15.30 7.74
CA ASN A 261 -5.52 16.07 8.42
C ASN A 261 -4.36 15.16 8.82
N ILE A 262 -3.16 15.49 8.35
CA ILE A 262 -1.91 14.96 8.87
C ILE A 262 -0.97 16.13 9.18
N GLU A 263 -0.18 15.98 10.24
CA GLU A 263 0.67 17.04 10.77
C GLU A 263 2.13 16.58 10.93
N GLY A 264 3.05 17.53 10.92
CA GLY A 264 4.48 17.28 11.09
C GLY A 264 5.12 16.52 9.93
N MET A 265 6.21 15.78 10.22
CA MET A 265 7.00 15.06 9.22
C MET A 265 6.28 13.80 8.74
N GLN A 266 6.01 13.72 7.44
CA GLN A 266 5.26 12.64 6.82
C GLN A 266 5.98 12.06 5.59
N LYS A 267 5.62 10.82 5.27
CA LYS A 267 6.01 10.09 4.07
C LYS A 267 4.74 9.79 3.28
N ILE A 268 4.64 10.26 2.04
CA ILE A 268 3.45 10.12 1.21
C ILE A 268 3.76 9.52 -0.16
N TYR A 269 2.84 8.72 -0.67
CA TYR A 269 2.85 8.09 -1.99
C TYR A 269 1.68 8.59 -2.79
N PHE A 270 1.94 9.09 -3.99
CA PHE A 270 0.91 9.34 -5.00
C PHE A 270 0.83 8.08 -5.86
N VAL A 271 -0.33 7.42 -5.90
CA VAL A 271 -0.55 6.11 -6.53
C VAL A 271 -1.66 6.23 -7.58
N GLY A 272 -1.34 5.95 -8.83
CA GLY A 272 -2.32 5.97 -9.92
C GLY A 272 -3.30 4.82 -9.79
N LYS A 273 -4.59 5.12 -9.87
CA LYS A 273 -5.69 4.13 -9.84
C LYS A 273 -6.52 4.09 -11.11
N LYS A 274 -6.43 5.12 -11.95
CA LYS A 274 -7.14 5.20 -13.22
C LYS A 274 -6.59 6.34 -14.08
N GLY A 275 -6.70 6.19 -15.40
CA GLY A 275 -6.29 7.20 -16.37
C GLY A 275 -4.78 7.39 -16.42
N LYS A 276 -4.35 8.35 -17.25
CA LYS A 276 -2.96 8.58 -17.60
C LYS A 276 -2.67 10.07 -17.71
N CYS A 277 -1.59 10.50 -17.05
CA CYS A 277 -1.15 11.89 -17.08
C CYS A 277 0.37 12.05 -17.02
N ASN A 278 0.83 13.26 -17.33
CA ASN A 278 2.14 13.76 -16.96
C ASN A 278 1.96 14.76 -15.83
N ILE A 279 2.77 14.67 -14.78
CA ILE A 279 2.69 15.51 -13.58
C ILE A 279 3.95 16.35 -13.49
N ASP A 280 3.79 17.65 -13.28
CA ASP A 280 4.88 18.63 -13.27
C ASP A 280 5.26 19.01 -11.84
N ASN A 281 4.29 19.54 -11.11
CA ASN A 281 4.47 20.00 -9.74
C ASN A 281 3.28 19.61 -8.88
N TRP A 282 3.47 19.66 -7.56
CA TRP A 282 2.41 19.54 -6.58
C TRP A 282 2.63 20.50 -5.41
N CYS A 283 1.54 20.91 -4.77
CA CYS A 283 1.57 21.72 -3.55
C CYS A 283 0.35 21.41 -2.68
N ALA A 284 0.44 21.69 -1.38
CA ALA A 284 -0.61 21.47 -0.41
C ALA A 284 -1.20 22.78 0.11
N ALA A 285 -2.47 22.75 0.52
CA ALA A 285 -3.07 23.83 1.30
C ALA A 285 -2.98 23.51 2.81
N PRO A 286 -2.63 24.50 3.66
CA PRO A 286 -2.60 24.33 5.11
C PRO A 286 -4.01 24.19 5.68
N ARG A 287 -4.16 23.35 6.70
CA ARG A 287 -5.40 23.27 7.49
C ARG A 287 -5.37 24.36 8.56
N ASN A 288 -5.68 25.59 8.14
CA ASN A 288 -5.73 26.75 9.03
C ASN A 288 -6.75 26.54 10.17
N THR A 289 -6.29 26.09 11.34
CA THR A 289 -7.09 25.99 12.57
C THR A 289 -7.46 27.34 13.18
N ASP A 290 -6.74 28.40 12.80
CA ASP A 290 -7.09 29.82 13.04
C ASP A 290 -7.70 30.50 11.79
N GLY A 291 -8.06 29.74 10.77
CA GLY A 291 -8.78 30.26 9.60
C GLY A 291 -10.23 30.60 9.95
N PRO A 292 -10.89 31.52 9.22
CA PRO A 292 -12.33 31.66 9.32
C PRO A 292 -13.00 30.31 9.08
N LEU A 293 -14.06 30.02 9.83
CA LEU A 293 -15.02 28.96 9.50
C LEU A 293 -15.33 29.01 8.00
N PRO A 294 -15.54 27.85 7.32
CA PRO A 294 -15.88 27.82 5.90
C PRO A 294 -17.03 28.80 5.65
N VAL A 295 -16.74 29.89 4.94
CA VAL A 295 -17.61 31.06 4.92
C VAL A 295 -18.95 30.60 4.34
N PRO A 296 -20.11 30.83 4.99
CA PRO A 296 -21.42 30.40 4.50
C PRO A 296 -21.69 30.93 3.08
N GLY A 297 -21.31 30.16 2.06
CA GLY A 297 -20.88 30.80 0.82
C GLY A 297 -20.03 29.94 -0.12
N GLU A 298 -19.03 29.21 0.38
CA GLU A 298 -18.12 28.42 -0.46
C GLU A 298 -18.68 27.04 -0.82
N LYS A 299 -18.13 26.42 -1.89
CA LYS A 299 -18.56 25.09 -2.38
C LYS A 299 -17.74 24.01 -1.69
N ILE A 300 -18.38 22.88 -1.37
CA ILE A 300 -17.75 21.72 -0.73
C ILE A 300 -17.60 20.58 -1.76
N SER A 301 -16.43 19.93 -1.84
CA SER A 301 -16.22 18.77 -2.73
C SER A 301 -16.41 17.47 -1.95
N PRO A 302 -17.44 16.66 -2.21
CA PRO A 302 -17.74 15.50 -1.37
C PRO A 302 -16.91 14.25 -1.69
N TYR A 303 -16.00 14.29 -2.66
CA TYR A 303 -15.29 13.11 -3.17
C TYR A 303 -14.01 12.75 -2.39
N GLY A 304 -13.95 13.16 -1.12
CA GLY A 304 -12.93 12.81 -0.14
C GLY A 304 -13.56 12.82 1.26
N TYR A 305 -12.81 12.42 2.29
CA TYR A 305 -13.33 12.44 3.66
C TYR A 305 -13.54 13.86 4.18
N ILE A 306 -14.79 14.15 4.54
CA ILE A 306 -15.19 15.39 5.21
C ILE A 306 -15.60 15.03 6.64
N GLU A 307 -14.95 15.66 7.62
CA GLU A 307 -15.29 15.48 9.03
C GLU A 307 -16.71 16.02 9.31
N ALA A 308 -17.51 15.28 10.08
CA ALA A 308 -18.90 15.61 10.36
C ALA A 308 -19.06 16.72 11.43
N GLU A 309 -18.02 16.96 12.23
CA GLU A 309 -17.93 17.95 13.29
C GLU A 309 -17.34 19.31 12.85
N LEU A 310 -17.14 19.50 11.53
CA LEU A 310 -17.01 20.84 10.94
C LEU A 310 -18.23 21.72 11.28
N ASP A 311 -18.12 23.04 11.06
CA ASP A 311 -19.20 23.96 11.47
C ASP A 311 -20.42 24.01 10.53
N PHE A 312 -21.04 22.84 10.37
CA PHE A 312 -22.31 22.65 9.70
C PHE A 312 -23.49 23.03 10.61
N SER A 313 -24.53 23.60 10.02
CA SER A 313 -25.77 23.88 10.77
C SER A 313 -26.39 22.56 11.22
N ARG A 314 -26.74 22.47 12.50
CA ARG A 314 -27.10 21.23 13.20
C ARG A 314 -28.27 21.44 14.15
N GLU A 315 -29.13 20.44 14.27
CA GLU A 315 -30.31 20.47 15.15
C GLU A 315 -30.45 19.11 15.85
N ASN A 316 -30.76 19.12 17.15
CA ASN A 316 -30.74 17.94 18.02
C ASN A 316 -29.46 17.07 17.87
N ALA A 317 -28.33 17.73 17.58
CA ALA A 317 -27.03 17.13 17.40
C ALA A 317 -25.94 17.99 18.06
N GLU A 318 -24.92 17.34 18.61
CA GLU A 318 -23.86 17.99 19.38
C GLU A 318 -22.48 17.40 19.03
N ILE A 319 -21.45 18.23 19.07
CA ILE A 319 -20.06 17.80 18.85
C ILE A 319 -19.52 17.29 20.18
N ILE A 320 -18.96 16.08 20.19
CA ILE A 320 -18.38 15.43 21.37
C ILE A 320 -17.00 14.84 21.06
N GLU A 321 -16.19 14.62 22.09
CA GLU A 321 -15.04 13.73 22.02
C GLU A 321 -15.49 12.33 22.47
N ASP A 322 -15.24 11.32 21.64
CA ASP A 322 -15.55 9.91 21.89
C ASP A 322 -14.34 9.06 21.49
N THR A 323 -13.70 8.43 22.48
CA THR A 323 -12.60 7.47 22.26
C THR A 323 -11.49 8.03 21.36
N TRP A 324 -11.07 9.27 21.67
CA TRP A 324 -10.05 10.07 20.95
C TRP A 324 -10.46 10.68 19.60
N ASN A 325 -11.63 10.32 19.05
CA ASN A 325 -12.19 10.98 17.88
C ASN A 325 -13.10 12.14 18.29
N LYS A 326 -13.14 13.20 17.49
CA LYS A 326 -14.05 14.32 17.68
C LYS A 326 -15.16 14.18 16.64
N VAL A 327 -16.39 13.95 17.10
CA VAL A 327 -17.48 13.45 16.25
C VAL A 327 -18.75 14.26 16.45
N VAL A 328 -19.70 14.13 15.52
CA VAL A 328 -21.05 14.68 15.70
C VAL A 328 -22.00 13.59 16.17
N SER A 329 -22.54 13.76 17.38
CA SER A 329 -23.56 12.90 17.97
C SER A 329 -24.95 13.42 17.59
N ILE A 330 -25.67 12.69 16.75
CA ILE A 330 -27.01 13.02 16.26
C ILE A 330 -28.04 12.18 17.02
N LYS A 331 -28.97 12.85 17.71
CA LYS A 331 -30.09 12.19 18.40
C LYS A 331 -31.26 11.99 17.44
N GLU A 332 -32.24 11.21 17.84
CA GLU A 332 -33.42 10.90 17.02
C GLU A 332 -34.11 12.17 16.50
N ASN A 333 -34.44 12.18 15.21
CA ASN A 333 -34.93 13.30 14.41
C ASN A 333 -34.00 14.53 14.32
N GLY A 334 -32.77 14.44 14.83
CA GLY A 334 -31.72 15.43 14.63
C GLY A 334 -31.03 15.33 13.27
N TYR A 335 -30.27 16.36 12.93
CA TYR A 335 -29.47 16.40 11.70
C TYR A 335 -28.22 17.26 11.80
N ILE A 336 -27.28 16.99 10.88
CA ILE A 336 -26.34 18.00 10.36
C ILE A 336 -26.71 18.37 8.93
N SER A 337 -26.44 19.61 8.52
CA SER A 337 -26.73 20.12 7.18
C SER A 337 -25.52 20.78 6.53
N VAL A 338 -25.11 20.24 5.39
CA VAL A 338 -23.95 20.65 4.62
C VAL A 338 -24.42 21.48 3.43
N GLN A 339 -23.96 22.72 3.32
CA GLN A 339 -24.39 23.63 2.27
C GLN A 339 -23.44 23.59 1.07
N LYS A 340 -23.99 23.73 -0.15
CA LYS A 340 -23.24 23.86 -1.41
C LYS A 340 -22.28 22.69 -1.73
N VAL A 341 -22.70 21.48 -1.43
CA VAL A 341 -22.02 20.25 -1.84
C VAL A 341 -22.07 20.12 -3.36
N ASN A 342 -20.91 20.01 -4.00
CA ASN A 342 -20.75 20.06 -5.44
C ASN A 342 -20.51 18.66 -6.03
N PHE A 343 -21.58 17.98 -6.47
CA PHE A 343 -21.53 16.69 -7.17
C PHE A 343 -21.04 16.84 -8.62
N LYS A 344 -19.83 17.41 -8.79
CA LYS A 344 -19.19 17.72 -10.08
C LYS A 344 -18.93 16.48 -10.96
N TYR A 345 -18.95 15.28 -10.38
CA TYR A 345 -18.66 13.99 -11.04
C TYR A 345 -19.85 13.01 -10.97
N GLY A 346 -21.03 13.50 -10.56
CA GLY A 346 -22.21 12.70 -10.26
C GLY A 346 -22.12 12.00 -8.91
N LEU A 347 -23.22 11.98 -8.17
CA LEU A 347 -23.40 11.16 -6.98
C LEU A 347 -23.71 9.70 -7.41
N SER A 348 -23.20 8.70 -6.69
CA SER A 348 -23.57 7.29 -6.86
C SER A 348 -23.85 6.57 -5.54
N SER A 349 -23.19 6.99 -4.47
CA SER A 349 -23.36 6.48 -3.11
C SER A 349 -22.93 7.56 -2.11
N ILE A 350 -23.51 7.56 -0.92
CA ILE A 350 -22.96 8.27 0.25
C ILE A 350 -22.41 7.23 1.22
N VAL A 351 -21.23 7.49 1.75
CA VAL A 351 -20.56 6.69 2.77
C VAL A 351 -20.42 7.54 4.04
N ILE A 352 -20.69 6.96 5.20
CA ILE A 352 -20.38 7.53 6.51
C ILE A 352 -19.51 6.56 7.29
N PHE A 353 -18.58 7.09 8.08
CA PHE A 353 -17.90 6.36 9.15
C PHE A 353 -18.56 6.75 10.46
N ALA A 354 -19.23 5.80 11.09
CA ALA A 354 -20.17 6.08 12.17
C ALA A 354 -20.29 4.92 13.17
N LYS A 355 -20.92 5.18 14.31
CA LYS A 355 -21.30 4.16 15.29
C LYS A 355 -22.67 4.41 15.90
N ALA A 356 -23.32 3.35 16.40
CA ALA A 356 -24.62 3.43 17.04
C ALA A 356 -24.71 2.44 18.22
N ASP A 357 -25.17 2.93 19.37
CA ASP A 357 -25.28 2.14 20.61
C ASP A 357 -26.49 1.18 20.57
N GLU A 358 -27.46 1.49 19.71
CA GLU A 358 -28.64 0.70 19.33
C GLU A 358 -28.92 0.95 17.83
N PRO A 359 -29.63 0.06 17.11
CA PRO A 359 -29.85 0.22 15.67
C PRO A 359 -30.45 1.58 15.28
N ALA A 360 -29.87 2.21 14.26
CA ALA A 360 -30.20 3.57 13.84
C ALA A 360 -30.35 3.69 12.33
N ALA A 361 -30.99 4.76 11.86
CA ALA A 361 -31.12 5.06 10.44
C ALA A 361 -30.84 6.54 10.16
N VAL A 362 -29.90 6.80 9.26
CA VAL A 362 -29.56 8.14 8.77
C VAL A 362 -30.07 8.28 7.34
N GLU A 363 -31.06 9.13 7.15
CA GLU A 363 -31.52 9.54 5.84
C GLU A 363 -30.59 10.62 5.27
N ILE A 364 -30.22 10.46 4.00
CA ILE A 364 -29.57 11.52 3.23
C ILE A 364 -30.66 12.26 2.47
N ARG A 365 -30.86 13.54 2.77
CA ARG A 365 -31.87 14.39 2.12
C ARG A 365 -31.27 15.60 1.43
N GLU A 366 -31.91 16.03 0.35
CA GLU A 366 -31.57 17.24 -0.39
C GLU A 366 -32.44 18.43 0.02
N GLY A 367 -31.81 19.60 0.19
CA GLY A 367 -32.46 20.90 0.31
C GLY A 367 -32.98 21.23 1.72
N SER A 368 -33.59 20.26 2.42
CA SER A 368 -34.04 20.41 3.81
C SER A 368 -34.07 19.06 4.56
N ALA A 369 -34.27 19.10 5.88
CA ALA A 369 -34.39 17.92 6.73
C ALA A 369 -35.61 17.02 6.45
N ASP A 370 -36.56 17.50 5.63
CA ASP A 370 -37.70 16.74 5.10
C ASP A 370 -37.78 16.84 3.55
N GLY A 371 -36.67 17.20 2.91
CA GLY A 371 -36.56 17.34 1.46
C GLY A 371 -36.43 16.01 0.71
N GLU A 372 -35.99 16.05 -0.55
CA GLU A 372 -35.90 14.85 -1.39
C GLU A 372 -34.96 13.80 -0.78
N LEU A 373 -35.41 12.55 -0.70
CA LEU A 373 -34.65 11.46 -0.11
C LEU A 373 -33.68 10.88 -1.14
N LEU A 374 -32.39 11.12 -0.95
CA LEU A 374 -31.32 10.59 -1.81
C LEU A 374 -30.89 9.17 -1.41
N GLY A 375 -31.10 8.77 -0.16
CA GLY A 375 -30.78 7.42 0.31
C GLY A 375 -30.99 7.25 1.81
N VAL A 376 -30.94 6.00 2.27
CA VAL A 376 -31.05 5.64 3.70
C VAL A 376 -29.88 4.75 4.07
N ILE A 377 -29.08 5.19 5.03
CA ILE A 377 -28.00 4.43 5.64
C ILE A 377 -28.55 3.80 6.92
N LYS A 378 -28.52 2.47 7.00
CA LYS A 378 -28.87 1.72 8.22
C LYS A 378 -27.59 1.45 8.98
N LEU A 379 -27.61 1.67 10.30
CA LEU A 379 -26.52 1.38 11.20
C LEU A 379 -27.00 0.28 12.15
N ASP A 380 -26.26 -0.81 12.21
CA ASP A 380 -26.46 -1.84 13.21
C ASP A 380 -25.86 -1.40 14.55
N LYS A 381 -26.10 -2.20 15.59
CA LYS A 381 -25.50 -1.96 16.92
C LYS A 381 -24.02 -2.33 16.87
N SER A 382 -23.15 -1.33 16.91
CA SER A 382 -21.72 -1.46 16.57
C SER A 382 -20.80 -1.85 17.74
N GLU A 383 -21.35 -2.34 18.84
CA GLU A 383 -20.67 -2.71 20.11
C GLU A 383 -19.70 -1.66 20.72
N GLY A 384 -19.69 -0.43 20.20
CA GLY A 384 -18.83 0.68 20.64
C GLY A 384 -17.78 1.13 19.61
N GLU A 385 -17.56 0.34 18.56
CA GLU A 385 -16.62 0.61 17.47
C GLU A 385 -17.25 1.45 16.34
N TYR A 386 -16.41 2.06 15.51
CA TYR A 386 -16.83 2.79 14.31
C TYR A 386 -16.68 1.94 13.05
N GLU A 387 -17.70 1.94 12.19
CA GLU A 387 -17.78 1.16 10.97
C GLU A 387 -18.15 2.04 9.76
N TYR A 388 -17.87 1.54 8.56
CA TYR A 388 -18.27 2.18 7.31
C TYR A 388 -19.65 1.70 6.87
N TYR A 389 -20.63 2.61 6.86
CA TYR A 389 -21.96 2.36 6.33
C TYR A 389 -22.18 3.16 5.05
N SER A 390 -22.98 2.64 4.12
CA SER A 390 -23.23 3.31 2.84
C SER A 390 -24.65 3.12 2.34
N THR A 391 -25.06 4.01 1.43
CA THR A 391 -26.32 3.90 0.70
C THR A 391 -26.11 4.30 -0.76
N LYS A 392 -26.69 3.53 -1.68
CA LYS A 392 -26.76 3.95 -3.10
C LYS A 392 -27.63 5.20 -3.19
N ALA A 393 -27.28 6.09 -4.12
CA ALA A 393 -28.02 7.33 -4.34
C ALA A 393 -28.23 7.60 -5.85
N PRO A 394 -29.21 8.45 -6.23
CA PRO A 394 -29.41 8.86 -7.62
C PRO A 394 -28.16 9.51 -8.23
N ASN A 395 -28.07 9.52 -9.56
CA ASN A 395 -27.01 10.19 -10.32
C ASN A 395 -27.22 11.71 -10.33
N THR A 396 -27.12 12.32 -9.16
CA THR A 396 -27.32 13.76 -8.94
C THR A 396 -26.04 14.51 -9.29
N GLU A 397 -26.15 15.56 -10.11
CA GLU A 397 -25.04 16.43 -10.54
C GLU A 397 -25.39 17.89 -10.28
N GLY A 398 -24.40 18.68 -9.84
CA GLY A 398 -24.56 20.10 -9.56
C GLY A 398 -24.20 20.49 -8.14
N ILE A 399 -24.83 21.56 -7.62
CA ILE A 399 -24.57 22.10 -6.29
C ILE A 399 -25.84 21.97 -5.45
N HIS A 400 -25.75 21.21 -4.36
CA HIS A 400 -26.87 20.78 -3.54
C HIS A 400 -26.61 21.09 -2.07
N ASN A 401 -27.66 21.13 -1.26
CA ASN A 401 -27.52 21.18 0.20
C ASN A 401 -27.93 19.80 0.73
N LEU A 402 -27.08 19.17 1.53
CA LEU A 402 -27.34 17.84 2.09
C LEU A 402 -27.74 17.94 3.55
N PHE A 403 -28.63 17.05 3.97
CA PHE A 403 -29.05 16.85 5.34
C PHE A 403 -28.84 15.38 5.71
N PHE A 404 -28.08 15.13 6.76
CA PHE A 404 -27.88 13.80 7.34
C PHE A 404 -28.81 13.70 8.54
N VAL A 405 -29.98 13.10 8.36
CA VAL A 405 -31.08 13.13 9.34
C VAL A 405 -31.19 11.77 10.03
N CYS A 406 -30.90 11.69 11.32
CA CYS A 406 -31.04 10.46 12.09
C CYS A 406 -32.52 10.23 12.44
N LYS A 407 -33.32 9.66 11.53
CA LYS A 407 -34.77 9.47 11.75
C LYS A 407 -35.10 8.33 12.72
N VAL A 408 -34.18 7.39 12.95
CA VAL A 408 -34.37 6.28 13.90
C VAL A 408 -33.14 6.16 14.78
N GLY A 409 -33.35 6.03 16.09
CA GLY A 409 -32.28 5.84 17.08
C GLY A 409 -31.39 7.07 17.24
N SER A 410 -30.11 6.84 17.54
CA SER A 410 -29.09 7.88 17.62
C SER A 410 -27.74 7.34 17.16
N CYS A 411 -26.98 8.15 16.44
CA CYS A 411 -25.68 7.76 15.89
C CYS A 411 -24.60 8.81 16.19
N ARG A 412 -23.34 8.40 16.15
CA ARG A 412 -22.18 9.29 16.12
C ARG A 412 -21.51 9.15 14.77
N ILE A 413 -21.38 10.24 14.03
CA ILE A 413 -20.72 10.28 12.72
C ILE A 413 -19.39 11.00 12.90
N ASP A 414 -18.31 10.34 12.47
CA ASP A 414 -16.93 10.87 12.45
C ASP A 414 -16.72 11.65 11.14
N LYS A 415 -16.89 10.98 10.00
CA LYS A 415 -16.66 11.54 8.66
C LYS A 415 -17.60 10.95 7.63
N TRP A 416 -17.73 11.64 6.50
CA TRP A 416 -18.54 11.20 5.37
C TRP A 416 -17.87 11.53 4.03
N MET A 417 -18.31 10.86 2.96
CA MET A 417 -17.93 11.15 1.58
C MET A 417 -19.02 10.73 0.60
N ALA A 418 -18.94 11.20 -0.64
CA ALA A 418 -19.71 10.73 -1.77
C ALA A 418 -18.85 9.92 -2.73
N MET A 419 -19.44 8.87 -3.29
CA MET A 419 -18.89 8.15 -4.43
C MET A 419 -19.42 8.74 -5.74
N SER A 420 -18.63 8.63 -6.80
CA SER A 420 -19.06 8.87 -8.18
C SER A 420 -19.15 7.54 -8.94
N LYS A 421 -19.68 7.54 -10.18
CA LYS A 421 -19.55 6.38 -11.08
C LYS A 421 -18.15 6.23 -11.69
N MET A 422 -17.28 7.21 -11.48
CA MET A 422 -15.90 7.18 -11.97
C MET A 422 -14.95 6.45 -11.00
N MET A 423 -15.32 6.35 -9.72
CA MET A 423 -14.63 5.56 -8.69
C MET A 423 -15.20 4.13 -8.57
N PRO A 424 -14.37 3.08 -8.45
CA PRO A 424 -14.84 1.76 -8.06
C PRO A 424 -15.30 1.73 -6.59
N VAL A 425 -16.27 0.88 -6.27
CA VAL A 425 -16.81 0.73 -4.90
C VAL A 425 -15.91 -0.20 -4.09
N PRO A 426 -15.40 0.21 -2.91
CA PRO A 426 -14.78 -0.71 -1.98
C PRO A 426 -15.82 -1.70 -1.43
N GLY A 427 -15.69 -2.98 -1.79
CA GLY A 427 -16.23 -4.11 -1.01
C GLY A 427 -17.75 -4.18 -0.82
N ASN A 428 -18.56 -4.03 -1.87
CA ASN A 428 -20.00 -4.35 -1.80
C ASN A 428 -20.56 -4.86 -3.15
N GLU A 429 -20.49 -6.18 -3.37
CA GLU A 429 -21.44 -6.84 -4.29
C GLU A 429 -22.81 -6.94 -3.60
N PRO A 430 -23.92 -6.56 -4.26
CA PRO A 430 -25.23 -6.64 -3.66
C PRO A 430 -25.68 -8.10 -3.52
N ILE A 431 -26.03 -8.51 -2.31
CA ILE A 431 -26.74 -9.77 -2.04
C ILE A 431 -28.05 -9.76 -2.83
N SER A 432 -28.13 -10.61 -3.86
CA SER A 432 -29.36 -10.84 -4.62
C SER A 432 -30.21 -11.90 -3.94
N HIS A 433 -31.03 -11.47 -2.98
CA HIS A 433 -32.24 -12.19 -2.59
C HIS A 433 -33.42 -11.25 -2.81
N GLY A 434 -34.28 -11.63 -3.75
CA GLY A 434 -35.37 -10.78 -4.23
C GLY A 434 -36.64 -10.94 -3.41
N GLU A 435 -37.52 -9.94 -3.56
CA GLU A 435 -38.98 -10.05 -3.59
C GLU A 435 -39.52 -8.64 -3.92
N GLU A 436 -39.86 -8.38 -5.18
CA GLU A 436 -40.67 -7.21 -5.55
C GLU A 436 -42.14 -7.60 -5.41
N GLY A 437 -42.81 -7.05 -4.40
CA GLY A 437 -44.25 -7.22 -4.16
C GLY A 437 -45.01 -5.91 -4.28
N ASP A 438 -46.00 -5.92 -5.18
CA ASP A 438 -47.26 -5.15 -5.26
C ASP A 438 -47.40 -3.76 -4.60
N ASP A 439 -47.81 -2.76 -5.40
CA ASP A 439 -49.15 -2.11 -5.29
C ASP A 439 -49.48 -1.35 -6.63
N PRO A 440 -50.64 -0.69 -6.87
CA PRO A 440 -51.60 -1.27 -7.82
C PRO A 440 -52.14 -0.31 -8.92
N GLU A 441 -53.06 -0.85 -9.73
CA GLU A 441 -54.10 -0.15 -10.51
C GLU A 441 -53.70 0.86 -11.61
N LYS A 442 -53.87 0.42 -12.87
CA LYS A 442 -54.74 1.10 -13.84
C LYS A 442 -55.26 0.15 -14.92
N GLU A 443 -56.52 0.35 -15.31
CA GLU A 443 -57.32 -0.61 -16.09
C GLU A 443 -57.00 -0.65 -17.60
N HIS A 444 -56.98 -1.88 -18.15
CA HIS A 444 -57.45 -2.40 -19.45
C HIS A 444 -57.45 -1.55 -20.75
N PRO A 445 -57.19 -2.17 -21.94
CA PRO A 445 -58.11 -3.16 -22.55
C PRO A 445 -57.45 -4.47 -23.07
N GLU A 446 -58.28 -5.38 -23.58
CA GLU A 446 -58.11 -6.85 -23.60
C GLU A 446 -57.77 -7.47 -24.99
N LEU A 447 -57.10 -8.65 -24.98
CA LEU A 447 -56.87 -9.62 -26.09
C LEU A 447 -55.95 -9.22 -27.27
N PRO A 448 -55.29 -10.19 -28.00
CA PRO A 448 -55.56 -11.64 -28.06
C PRO A 448 -54.38 -12.58 -27.70
N GLU A 449 -54.68 -13.88 -27.55
CA GLU A 449 -53.72 -14.99 -27.37
C GLU A 449 -53.14 -15.52 -28.70
N GLU A 450 -51.82 -15.73 -28.78
CA GLU A 450 -51.09 -16.71 -29.63
C GLU A 450 -49.56 -16.53 -29.41
N PRO A 451 -48.70 -17.52 -29.72
CA PRO A 451 -48.81 -18.98 -29.60
C PRO A 451 -47.67 -19.58 -28.73
N GLU A 452 -47.62 -20.91 -28.57
CA GLU A 452 -46.48 -21.59 -27.91
C GLU A 452 -45.14 -21.31 -28.61
N LYS A 453 -44.08 -21.11 -27.81
CA LYS A 453 -42.74 -20.77 -28.30
C LYS A 453 -41.93 -22.06 -28.54
N PRO A 454 -41.15 -22.20 -29.64
CA PRO A 454 -40.42 -23.43 -29.93
C PRO A 454 -39.23 -23.65 -28.99
N ASP A 455 -38.87 -24.93 -28.78
CA ASP A 455 -37.68 -25.33 -28.04
C ASP A 455 -36.39 -24.73 -28.63
N LEU A 456 -35.51 -24.27 -27.73
CA LEU A 456 -34.16 -23.80 -28.07
C LEU A 456 -33.18 -24.99 -28.11
N PRO A 457 -32.17 -24.96 -29.00
CA PRO A 457 -31.18 -26.03 -29.10
C PRO A 457 -30.23 -26.06 -27.89
N GLU A 458 -29.76 -27.26 -27.55
CA GLU A 458 -28.82 -27.50 -26.45
C GLU A 458 -27.52 -26.70 -26.61
N MET A 459 -27.07 -26.07 -25.52
CA MET A 459 -25.76 -25.43 -25.44
C MET A 459 -24.65 -26.48 -25.27
N PRO A 460 -23.44 -26.26 -25.84
CA PRO A 460 -22.32 -27.18 -25.68
C PRO A 460 -21.82 -27.22 -24.22
N GLU A 461 -21.35 -28.40 -23.80
CA GLU A 461 -20.87 -28.66 -22.44
C GLU A 461 -19.68 -27.77 -22.04
N LYS A 462 -19.71 -27.32 -20.78
CA LYS A 462 -18.63 -26.56 -20.15
C LYS A 462 -17.49 -27.53 -19.77
N PRO A 463 -16.19 -27.17 -19.95
CA PRO A 463 -15.08 -28.03 -19.54
C PRO A 463 -15.11 -28.34 -18.04
N GLU A 464 -14.79 -29.59 -17.69
CA GLU A 464 -14.66 -30.05 -16.30
C GLU A 464 -13.47 -29.37 -15.61
N GLU A 465 -13.67 -29.02 -14.33
CA GLU A 465 -12.67 -28.44 -13.44
C GLU A 465 -11.89 -29.59 -12.75
N PRO A 466 -10.56 -29.51 -12.57
CA PRO A 466 -9.76 -30.65 -12.12
C PRO A 466 -10.09 -31.07 -10.68
N GLU A 467 -10.26 -32.39 -10.48
CA GLU A 467 -10.51 -33.01 -9.17
C GLU A 467 -9.40 -32.66 -8.15
N GLN A 468 -9.79 -32.22 -6.96
CA GLN A 468 -8.89 -32.05 -5.81
C GLN A 468 -8.67 -33.39 -5.08
N PRO A 469 -7.47 -33.64 -4.52
CA PRO A 469 -7.16 -34.91 -3.85
C PRO A 469 -7.89 -35.10 -2.51
N ASP A 470 -8.10 -36.37 -2.17
CA ASP A 470 -8.94 -36.84 -1.06
C ASP A 470 -8.52 -36.41 0.37
N ILE A 471 -9.54 -36.37 1.23
CA ILE A 471 -9.55 -35.92 2.63
C ILE A 471 -8.70 -36.81 3.55
N GLN A 472 -7.97 -36.21 4.50
CA GLN A 472 -7.40 -36.95 5.63
C GLN A 472 -7.43 -36.18 6.97
N GLY A 473 -8.28 -36.65 7.90
CA GLY A 473 -8.43 -36.14 9.27
C GLY A 473 -9.86 -36.35 9.78
N ASP A 474 -10.05 -36.85 11.01
CA ASP A 474 -11.36 -37.26 11.55
C ASP A 474 -12.36 -36.11 11.83
N CYS A 475 -11.96 -34.85 11.59
CA CYS A 475 -12.89 -33.72 11.60
C CYS A 475 -13.82 -33.81 10.38
N LYS A 476 -15.13 -33.88 10.62
CA LYS A 476 -16.20 -33.88 9.60
C LYS A 476 -16.42 -32.51 8.93
N LEU A 477 -15.33 -31.79 8.67
CA LEU A 477 -15.29 -30.48 8.01
C LEU A 477 -14.70 -30.64 6.61
N GLU A 478 -15.41 -30.11 5.62
CA GLU A 478 -14.95 -30.02 4.24
C GLU A 478 -14.37 -28.63 4.00
N LEU A 479 -13.19 -28.55 3.38
CA LEU A 479 -12.63 -27.29 2.89
C LEU A 479 -12.77 -27.24 1.37
N THR A 480 -13.43 -26.22 0.86
CA THR A 480 -13.32 -25.81 -0.55
C THR A 480 -12.66 -24.44 -0.62
N TYR A 481 -11.99 -24.14 -1.72
CA TYR A 481 -11.31 -22.85 -1.87
C TYR A 481 -11.22 -22.41 -3.33
N SER A 482 -11.33 -21.11 -3.56
CA SER A 482 -11.08 -20.46 -4.86
C SER A 482 -9.86 -19.55 -4.76
N ARG A 483 -9.17 -19.35 -5.89
CA ARG A 483 -7.93 -18.58 -5.96
C ARG A 483 -7.96 -17.62 -7.13
N ASP A 484 -7.51 -16.41 -6.87
CA ASP A 484 -7.18 -15.43 -7.90
C ASP A 484 -5.69 -15.09 -7.73
N ILE A 485 -4.90 -15.13 -8.81
CA ILE A 485 -3.44 -15.02 -8.78
C ILE A 485 -3.02 -14.00 -9.83
N TRP A 486 -2.38 -12.92 -9.39
CA TRP A 486 -1.97 -11.80 -10.23
C TRP A 486 -0.48 -11.47 -10.02
N GLY A 487 0.34 -11.72 -11.04
CA GLY A 487 1.78 -11.43 -11.00
C GLY A 487 2.48 -12.19 -9.87
N SER A 488 2.86 -11.48 -8.80
CA SER A 488 3.47 -12.06 -7.59
C SER A 488 2.57 -12.01 -6.35
N GLY A 489 1.29 -11.65 -6.51
CA GLY A 489 0.28 -11.62 -5.46
C GLY A 489 -0.84 -12.62 -5.75
N TYR A 490 -1.61 -12.97 -4.72
CA TYR A 490 -2.81 -13.79 -4.88
C TYR A 490 -3.79 -13.54 -3.74
N GLN A 491 -5.06 -13.86 -3.99
CA GLN A 491 -6.11 -14.03 -3.00
C GLN A 491 -6.55 -15.49 -2.97
N ILE A 492 -6.77 -16.03 -1.77
CA ILE A 492 -7.47 -17.30 -1.59
C ILE A 492 -8.69 -17.06 -0.73
N ASN A 493 -9.86 -17.43 -1.24
CA ASN A 493 -11.10 -17.52 -0.47
C ASN A 493 -11.32 -18.98 -0.07
N PHE A 494 -11.46 -19.21 1.22
CA PHE A 494 -11.67 -20.50 1.84
C PHE A 494 -13.12 -20.62 2.31
N LYS A 495 -13.71 -21.80 2.15
CA LYS A 495 -15.03 -22.15 2.64
C LYS A 495 -14.96 -23.44 3.45
N ILE A 496 -15.24 -23.35 4.73
CA ILE A 496 -15.33 -24.49 5.66
C ILE A 496 -16.80 -24.88 5.77
N THR A 497 -17.14 -26.15 5.54
CA THR A 497 -18.51 -26.67 5.65
C THR A 497 -18.59 -27.84 6.62
N ASN A 498 -19.53 -27.78 7.57
CA ASN A 498 -19.79 -28.90 8.48
C ASN A 498 -20.64 -29.98 7.79
N LYS A 499 -20.03 -31.15 7.53
CA LYS A 499 -20.69 -32.32 6.91
C LYS A 499 -21.17 -33.33 7.95
N SER A 500 -21.07 -33.02 9.24
CA SER A 500 -21.58 -33.89 10.31
C SER A 500 -23.06 -33.68 10.60
N GLU A 501 -23.61 -34.60 11.39
CA GLU A 501 -24.97 -34.52 11.95
C GLU A 501 -25.02 -33.73 13.28
N GLU A 502 -23.88 -33.19 13.76
CA GLU A 502 -23.77 -32.46 15.03
C GLU A 502 -23.22 -31.03 14.82
N GLN A 503 -23.40 -30.15 15.79
CA GLN A 503 -22.83 -28.79 15.72
C GLN A 503 -21.34 -28.83 16.07
N THR A 504 -20.48 -28.27 15.22
CA THR A 504 -19.07 -28.02 15.60
C THR A 504 -18.93 -26.61 16.18
N SER A 505 -17.95 -26.43 17.08
CA SER A 505 -17.56 -25.10 17.57
C SER A 505 -16.04 -25.00 17.79
N GLY A 506 -15.47 -23.86 17.41
CA GLY A 506 -14.03 -23.59 17.55
C GLY A 506 -13.16 -24.35 16.56
N TRP A 507 -13.59 -24.46 15.29
CA TRP A 507 -12.82 -25.10 14.22
C TRP A 507 -11.38 -24.56 14.12
N LEU A 508 -10.45 -25.41 13.69
CA LEU A 508 -9.06 -25.01 13.49
C LEU A 508 -8.54 -25.71 12.23
N LEU A 509 -8.09 -24.90 11.28
CA LEU A 509 -7.53 -25.33 10.00
C LEU A 509 -6.04 -25.00 9.98
N LYS A 510 -5.18 -25.98 9.70
CA LYS A 510 -3.75 -25.77 9.45
C LYS A 510 -3.45 -25.92 7.97
N ILE A 511 -2.64 -25.01 7.41
CA ILE A 511 -2.18 -25.06 6.02
C ILE A 511 -0.66 -24.82 6.00
N LYS A 512 0.12 -25.62 5.27
CA LYS A 512 1.58 -25.44 5.23
C LYS A 512 2.00 -24.11 4.57
N LYS A 513 2.89 -23.38 5.25
CA LYS A 513 3.50 -22.10 4.80
C LYS A 513 4.27 -22.19 3.48
N LYS A 514 4.55 -23.41 2.99
CA LYS A 514 5.17 -23.63 1.68
C LYS A 514 4.23 -23.32 0.51
N PHE A 515 2.91 -23.46 0.71
CA PHE A 515 1.91 -23.29 -0.37
C PHE A 515 1.22 -21.92 -0.33
N ILE A 516 1.27 -21.24 0.82
CA ILE A 516 0.76 -19.89 1.05
C ILE A 516 1.66 -19.14 2.02
N ASN A 517 1.81 -17.84 1.84
CA ASN A 517 1.94 -16.88 2.95
C ASN A 517 0.62 -16.13 3.19
N VAL A 518 0.56 -15.41 4.30
CA VAL A 518 -0.54 -14.50 4.65
C VAL A 518 0.04 -13.10 4.88
N ALA A 519 -0.34 -12.14 4.05
CA ALA A 519 0.00 -10.72 4.19
C ALA A 519 -1.19 -9.89 4.67
N GLN A 520 -2.41 -10.29 4.32
CA GLN A 520 -3.66 -9.82 4.90
C GLN A 520 -4.62 -11.00 5.05
N SER A 521 -5.56 -10.91 6.00
CA SER A 521 -6.63 -11.88 6.21
C SER A 521 -7.89 -11.19 6.72
N TRP A 522 -9.06 -11.73 6.37
CA TRP A 522 -10.36 -11.30 6.89
C TRP A 522 -11.19 -12.50 7.31
N CYS A 523 -12.15 -12.27 8.21
CA CYS A 523 -13.06 -13.28 8.75
C CYS A 523 -12.38 -14.46 9.49
N VAL A 524 -11.10 -14.32 9.86
CA VAL A 524 -10.31 -15.38 10.51
C VAL A 524 -9.20 -14.76 11.37
N ASN A 525 -8.83 -15.44 12.45
CA ASN A 525 -7.58 -15.20 13.18
C ASN A 525 -6.47 -16.07 12.60
N VAL A 526 -5.27 -15.52 12.44
CA VAL A 526 -4.13 -16.22 11.85
C VAL A 526 -2.97 -16.24 12.84
N ASP A 527 -2.60 -17.45 13.27
CA ASP A 527 -1.40 -17.74 14.04
C ASP A 527 -0.39 -18.53 13.19
N GLU A 528 0.83 -18.67 13.69
CA GLU A 528 1.91 -19.44 13.05
C GLU A 528 2.44 -20.55 13.98
N ASP A 529 2.55 -21.77 13.46
CA ASP A 529 3.00 -22.97 14.20
C ASP A 529 3.96 -23.80 13.33
N ASP A 530 5.27 -23.71 13.63
CA ASP A 530 6.38 -24.23 12.83
C ASP A 530 6.20 -24.01 11.31
N GLU A 531 5.85 -25.06 10.56
CA GLU A 531 5.68 -25.05 9.10
C GLU A 531 4.25 -24.73 8.62
N TYR A 532 3.32 -24.39 9.52
CA TYR A 532 1.89 -24.14 9.24
C TYR A 532 1.43 -22.72 9.62
N TYR A 533 0.53 -22.16 8.81
CA TYR A 533 -0.43 -21.16 9.28
C TYR A 533 -1.59 -21.87 9.99
N VAL A 534 -2.03 -21.32 11.11
CA VAL A 534 -3.11 -21.83 11.94
C VAL A 534 -4.27 -20.84 11.88
N PHE A 535 -5.34 -21.24 11.21
CA PHE A 535 -6.55 -20.45 11.03
C PHE A 535 -7.58 -20.85 12.08
N THR A 536 -8.07 -19.87 12.85
CA THR A 536 -9.13 -20.06 13.85
C THR A 536 -10.24 -19.02 13.69
N PRO A 537 -11.50 -19.35 14.04
CA PRO A 537 -12.62 -18.45 13.85
C PRO A 537 -12.55 -17.19 14.70
N LEU A 538 -13.21 -16.15 14.20
CA LEU A 538 -13.70 -15.05 15.01
C LEU A 538 -14.94 -15.48 15.81
N SER A 539 -15.36 -14.70 16.80
CA SER A 539 -16.50 -15.03 17.66
C SER A 539 -17.76 -15.45 16.88
N TRP A 540 -18.07 -14.72 15.80
CA TRP A 540 -19.29 -14.85 15.01
C TRP A 540 -19.32 -16.02 14.01
N ASN A 541 -18.17 -16.54 13.56
CA ASN A 541 -18.11 -17.75 12.71
C ASN A 541 -17.57 -18.99 13.44
N SER A 542 -17.46 -18.93 14.76
CA SER A 542 -16.94 -20.01 15.59
C SER A 542 -17.77 -21.29 15.58
N SER A 543 -19.07 -21.23 15.30
CA SER A 543 -19.99 -22.36 15.42
C SER A 543 -20.73 -22.65 14.12
N LEU A 544 -20.71 -23.91 13.67
CA LEU A 544 -21.35 -24.36 12.43
C LEU A 544 -22.30 -25.52 12.72
N ASN A 545 -23.59 -25.33 12.43
CA ASN A 545 -24.60 -26.39 12.47
C ASN A 545 -24.40 -27.40 11.32
N PRO A 546 -25.05 -28.59 11.36
CA PRO A 546 -25.07 -29.54 10.25
C PRO A 546 -25.42 -28.88 8.91
N GLY A 547 -24.54 -29.04 7.91
CA GLY A 547 -24.67 -28.45 6.58
C GLY A 547 -24.31 -26.97 6.46
N GLN A 548 -23.98 -26.29 7.56
CA GLN A 548 -23.63 -24.86 7.55
C GLN A 548 -22.17 -24.66 7.10
N SER A 549 -21.93 -23.57 6.36
CA SER A 549 -20.59 -23.12 5.97
C SER A 549 -20.20 -21.78 6.60
N THR A 550 -18.91 -21.49 6.66
CA THR A 550 -18.36 -20.14 6.81
C THR A 550 -17.25 -19.91 5.79
N GLU A 551 -17.01 -18.64 5.46
CA GLU A 551 -16.02 -18.21 4.48
C GLU A 551 -15.07 -17.19 5.08
N PHE A 552 -13.79 -17.31 4.71
CA PHE A 552 -12.73 -16.38 5.08
C PHE A 552 -11.74 -16.26 3.94
N GLY A 553 -10.90 -15.24 3.93
CA GLY A 553 -9.91 -15.08 2.87
C GLY A 553 -8.59 -14.51 3.34
N ILE A 554 -7.59 -14.71 2.49
CA ILE A 554 -6.24 -14.18 2.64
C ILE A 554 -5.81 -13.51 1.35
N ILE A 555 -4.96 -12.48 1.47
CA ILE A 555 -4.08 -12.03 0.40
C ILE A 555 -2.65 -12.39 0.78
N GLY A 556 -1.92 -12.99 -0.15
CA GLY A 556 -0.52 -13.35 -0.02
C GLY A 556 0.32 -12.85 -1.20
N ASN A 557 1.63 -13.04 -1.08
CA ASN A 557 2.62 -12.71 -2.09
C ASN A 557 3.56 -13.90 -2.29
N GLY A 558 3.66 -14.40 -3.52
CA GLY A 558 4.40 -15.60 -3.88
C GLY A 558 3.65 -16.44 -4.90
N ASP A 559 4.06 -17.70 -5.04
CA ASP A 559 3.37 -18.69 -5.86
C ASP A 559 2.44 -19.54 -4.98
N ALA A 560 1.13 -19.34 -5.13
CA ALA A 560 0.09 -20.19 -4.55
C ALA A 560 -0.71 -20.95 -5.62
N SER A 561 -0.10 -21.29 -6.76
CA SER A 561 -0.73 -22.07 -7.83
C SER A 561 -0.80 -23.58 -7.53
N GLY A 562 0.15 -24.11 -6.75
CA GLY A 562 0.17 -25.51 -6.30
C GLY A 562 -1.01 -25.88 -5.38
N GLY A 563 -1.34 -27.16 -5.26
CA GLY A 563 -2.39 -27.62 -4.33
C GLY A 563 -2.05 -27.32 -2.87
N LEU A 564 -3.06 -27.13 -2.02
CA LEU A 564 -2.86 -26.84 -0.60
C LEU A 564 -2.69 -28.12 0.21
N ASP A 565 -1.63 -28.20 1.01
CA ASP A 565 -1.46 -29.22 2.06
C ASP A 565 -2.08 -28.67 3.35
N TYR A 566 -3.25 -29.21 3.72
CA TYR A 566 -4.06 -28.75 4.84
C TYR A 566 -4.65 -29.90 5.65
N PHE A 567 -4.95 -29.64 6.92
CA PHE A 567 -5.77 -30.51 7.75
C PHE A 567 -6.55 -29.72 8.80
N PHE A 568 -7.69 -30.27 9.21
CA PHE A 568 -8.41 -29.80 10.39
C PHE A 568 -7.91 -30.53 11.64
N SER A 569 -7.89 -29.83 12.77
CA SER A 569 -7.53 -30.41 14.08
C SER A 569 -8.52 -29.95 15.13
N ASP A 570 -9.05 -30.88 15.91
CA ASP A 570 -9.88 -30.56 17.07
C ASP A 570 -8.97 -30.24 18.27
N LYS A 571 -9.35 -29.26 19.11
CA LYS A 571 -8.66 -28.95 20.38
C LYS A 571 -8.71 -30.08 21.43
N ASN A 572 -9.17 -31.28 21.07
CA ASN A 572 -9.47 -32.41 21.96
C ASN A 572 -8.68 -33.70 21.63
N ASN A 573 -7.77 -33.72 20.64
CA ASN A 573 -6.79 -34.81 20.43
C ASN A 573 -5.56 -34.33 19.64
#